data_AF-A0A379DJ15-F1
#
_entry.id   AF-A0A379DJ15-F1
#
_cell.length_a   1.000
_cell.length_b   1.000
_cell.length_c   1.000
_cell.angle_alpha   90.00
_cell.angle_beta   90.00
_cell.angle_gamma   90.00
#
_symmetry.space_group_name_H-M   'P 1'
#
loop_
_entity.id
_entity.type
_entity.pdbx_description
1 polymer ?
#
loop_
_entity_poly.entity_id
_entity_poly.type
_entity_poly.pdbx_seq_one_letter_code
_entity_poly.pdbx_strand_id
1 'polypeptide(L)'
;MSGKIIVAGIGPGSEGDISGDVLTACREADVIVSYSYYIRFIEHLIKPEAILVDTGMKKEVQRAEEAFKYAEEGKRVCVISSGDAGIYGMASLVLEMKYKKSSNIEVEILPGISAFQKAAAVLGAPIGHDLCIISMSDLMTPWEIIEKRIEAAAMGDFITAIYNPKSKERYWQLPRLIEIFLKHRNPHNVVGYVRQAGRSEQEFDITTLEDFDTEPVDMFTIVIIGNSRTFVADNKMITPRGYYTKYPEEEQEQNSPGQDIMISSFRTIEKELKNPDIPLGKKWSMLHAIHTTADFEMEDILQVDENAVETMYEAINSGKIKTIVTDVSMVAAGIRKGALERLGVKVLCYLNDEGCREEAKRLKITRTQMGIRKAVEEHPDAIFAFGNAPTALMELTKLIRMGKARPTGIIAAPVGFVHVCESKHMVKPFKDIPKIIVEGRKGGSNLAATLVNSILCFDDAEQLKPGRDV
;
A
#
# COMPACT_ATOMS: atom_id res chain seq x y z
N MET A 1 -29.40 7.48 51.21
CA MET A 1 -29.26 7.08 49.79
C MET A 1 -27.89 6.47 49.63
N SER A 2 -27.73 5.42 48.81
CA SER A 2 -26.39 4.95 48.43
C SER A 2 -25.71 6.03 47.57
N GLY A 3 -24.44 6.33 47.84
CA GLY A 3 -23.68 7.27 47.02
C GLY A 3 -23.39 6.72 45.62
N LYS A 4 -22.96 7.59 44.72
CA LYS A 4 -22.70 7.26 43.30
C LYS A 4 -21.52 8.07 42.78
N ILE A 5 -20.74 7.47 41.89
CA ILE A 5 -19.67 8.15 41.16
C ILE A 5 -20.07 8.29 39.69
N ILE A 6 -19.97 9.51 39.17
CA ILE A 6 -20.08 9.80 37.74
C ILE A 6 -18.69 10.22 37.27
N VAL A 7 -18.13 9.55 36.28
CA VAL A 7 -16.89 9.97 35.63
C VAL A 7 -17.25 10.67 34.31
N ALA A 8 -17.00 11.96 34.24
CA ALA A 8 -17.50 12.82 33.16
C ALA A 8 -16.37 13.43 32.33
N GLY A 9 -16.50 13.32 31.01
CA GLY A 9 -15.66 14.03 30.05
C GLY A 9 -16.21 15.42 29.73
N ILE A 10 -15.50 16.49 30.12
CA ILE A 10 -15.95 17.88 29.92
C ILE A 10 -15.59 18.45 28.54
N GLY A 11 -15.16 17.61 27.60
CA GLY A 11 -14.71 18.10 26.30
C GLY A 11 -13.34 18.79 26.34
N PRO A 12 -12.89 19.36 25.22
CA PRO A 12 -11.54 19.87 25.05
C PRO A 12 -11.30 21.21 25.78
N GLY A 13 -12.34 22.00 26.05
CA GLY A 13 -12.24 23.20 26.88
C GLY A 13 -13.21 24.34 26.58
N SER A 14 -14.06 24.26 25.56
CA SER A 14 -15.14 25.24 25.35
C SER A 14 -16.43 24.77 26.03
N GLU A 15 -17.21 25.71 26.57
CA GLU A 15 -18.50 25.42 27.20
C GLU A 15 -19.48 24.74 26.23
N GLY A 16 -19.46 25.14 24.95
CA GLY A 16 -20.31 24.56 23.91
C GLY A 16 -19.95 23.12 23.53
N ASP A 17 -18.81 22.61 23.97
CA ASP A 17 -18.40 21.22 23.74
C ASP A 17 -18.79 20.28 24.91
N ILE A 18 -19.39 20.80 25.98
CA ILE A 18 -19.87 20.01 27.12
C ILE A 18 -21.26 19.46 26.81
N SER A 19 -21.44 18.14 26.95
CA SER A 19 -22.75 17.51 26.73
C SER A 19 -23.76 17.87 27.85
N GLY A 20 -25.05 17.85 27.51
CA GLY A 20 -26.12 18.17 28.46
C GLY A 20 -26.12 17.29 29.71
N ASP A 21 -25.79 16.00 29.56
CA ASP A 21 -25.71 15.05 30.67
C ASP A 21 -24.56 15.41 31.63
N VAL A 22 -23.40 15.82 31.09
CA VAL A 22 -22.25 16.24 31.89
C VAL A 22 -22.53 17.56 32.62
N LEU A 23 -23.21 18.52 31.98
CA LEU A 23 -23.65 19.75 32.64
C LEU A 23 -24.57 19.45 33.84
N THR A 24 -25.50 18.52 33.66
CA THR A 24 -26.42 18.07 34.71
C THR A 24 -25.67 17.40 35.85
N ALA A 25 -24.76 16.47 35.54
CA ALA A 25 -23.94 15.80 36.54
C ALA A 25 -23.10 16.77 37.38
N CYS A 26 -22.48 17.78 36.75
CA CYS A 26 -21.70 18.80 37.46
C CYS A 26 -22.57 19.64 38.40
N ARG A 27 -23.76 20.05 37.96
CA ARG A 27 -24.71 20.82 38.77
C ARG A 27 -25.27 19.99 39.92
N GLU A 28 -25.48 18.69 39.72
CA GLU A 28 -26.08 17.83 40.72
C GLU A 28 -25.10 17.29 41.75
N ALA A 29 -23.81 17.23 41.43
CA ALA A 29 -22.78 16.69 42.31
C ALA A 29 -22.75 17.37 43.69
N ASP A 30 -22.54 16.56 44.72
CA ASP A 30 -22.23 17.04 46.08
C ASP A 30 -20.71 17.19 46.27
N VAL A 31 -19.92 16.45 45.47
CA VAL A 31 -18.45 16.50 45.46
C VAL A 31 -17.94 16.47 44.03
N ILE A 32 -17.03 17.39 43.70
CA ILE A 32 -16.28 17.40 42.43
C ILE A 32 -14.84 16.98 42.72
N VAL A 33 -14.38 15.94 42.03
CA VAL A 33 -12.99 15.47 42.12
C VAL A 33 -12.29 15.71 40.79
N SER A 34 -11.25 16.54 40.79
CA SER A 34 -10.52 16.84 39.57
C SER A 34 -9.11 17.39 39.83
N TYR A 35 -8.42 17.74 38.74
CA TYR A 35 -7.27 18.62 38.76
C TYR A 35 -7.75 20.07 38.67
N SER A 36 -7.18 20.98 39.49
CA SER A 36 -7.56 22.41 39.52
C SER A 36 -7.67 23.08 38.15
N TYR A 37 -6.83 22.71 37.18
CA TYR A 37 -6.93 23.29 35.84
C TYR A 37 -8.27 22.99 35.15
N TYR A 38 -8.85 21.80 35.34
CA TYR A 38 -10.12 21.42 34.71
C TYR A 38 -11.32 22.02 35.42
N ILE A 39 -11.23 22.25 36.73
CA ILE A 39 -12.30 22.88 37.53
C ILE A 39 -12.65 24.27 36.97
N ARG A 40 -11.66 25.02 36.48
CA ARG A 40 -11.85 26.35 35.91
C ARG A 40 -12.83 26.38 34.73
N PHE A 41 -13.00 25.28 34.01
CA PHE A 41 -13.95 25.20 32.87
C PHE A 41 -15.39 24.95 33.30
N ILE A 42 -15.61 24.47 34.53
CA ILE A 42 -16.92 24.10 35.06
C ILE A 42 -17.31 24.87 36.32
N GLU A 43 -16.48 25.82 36.76
CA GLU A 43 -16.67 26.59 38.01
C GLU A 43 -18.07 27.21 38.11
N HIS A 44 -18.58 27.75 37.00
CA HIS A 44 -19.91 28.35 36.89
C HIS A 44 -21.08 27.34 37.02
N LEU A 45 -20.81 26.04 36.94
CA LEU A 45 -21.80 24.96 37.06
C LEU A 45 -21.87 24.37 38.47
N ILE A 46 -20.84 24.60 39.28
CA ILE A 46 -20.66 23.96 40.56
C ILE A 46 -21.51 24.69 41.62
N LYS A 47 -22.23 23.91 42.43
CA LYS A 47 -23.00 24.46 43.55
C LYS A 47 -22.06 25.11 44.59
N PRO A 48 -22.44 26.23 45.21
CA PRO A 48 -21.64 26.87 46.25
C PRO A 48 -21.29 25.93 47.42
N GLU A 49 -22.15 24.96 47.72
CA GLU A 49 -21.97 24.00 48.83
C GLU A 49 -21.23 22.72 48.43
N ALA A 50 -20.88 22.54 47.15
CA ALA A 50 -20.19 21.35 46.69
C ALA A 50 -18.74 21.31 47.21
N ILE A 51 -18.29 20.13 47.62
CA ILE A 51 -16.91 19.92 48.06
C ILE A 51 -16.01 19.80 46.83
N LEU A 52 -14.95 20.61 46.78
CA LEU A 52 -13.93 20.54 45.73
C LEU A 52 -12.71 19.78 46.22
N VAL A 53 -12.38 18.68 45.53
CA VAL A 53 -11.18 17.88 45.81
C VAL A 53 -10.18 18.08 44.66
N ASP A 54 -9.10 18.81 44.95
CA ASP A 54 -7.95 18.97 44.06
C ASP A 54 -6.77 18.10 44.54
N THR A 55 -6.32 17.19 43.68
CA THR A 55 -5.19 16.30 43.97
C THR A 55 -3.89 16.72 43.26
N GLY A 56 -3.92 17.73 42.38
CA GLY A 56 -2.79 18.09 41.52
C GLY A 56 -2.51 17.10 40.37
N MET A 57 -1.44 17.35 39.59
CA MET A 57 -1.02 16.53 38.45
C MET A 57 -0.31 15.22 38.88
N LYS A 58 -0.38 14.17 38.04
CA LYS A 58 0.25 12.84 38.25
C LYS A 58 -0.24 12.09 39.50
N LYS A 59 -1.45 12.40 40.00
CA LYS A 59 -2.07 11.76 41.17
C LYS A 59 -3.44 11.15 40.84
N GLU A 60 -3.54 10.52 39.67
CA GLU A 60 -4.76 9.88 39.17
C GLU A 60 -5.30 8.85 40.18
N VAL A 61 -4.42 8.04 40.79
CA VAL A 61 -4.83 7.03 41.79
C VAL A 61 -5.49 7.70 43.00
N GLN A 62 -4.88 8.76 43.53
CA GLN A 62 -5.44 9.51 44.67
C GLN A 62 -6.81 10.13 44.33
N ARG A 63 -7.01 10.61 43.09
CA ARG A 63 -8.33 11.11 42.65
C ARG A 63 -9.39 10.03 42.75
N ALA A 64 -9.09 8.84 42.24
CA ALA A 64 -10.03 7.73 42.31
C ALA A 64 -10.30 7.33 43.78
N GLU A 65 -9.28 7.33 44.65
CA GLU A 65 -9.43 7.01 46.07
C GLU A 65 -10.38 7.98 46.80
N GLU A 66 -10.19 9.29 46.63
CA GLU A 66 -11.08 10.30 47.23
C GLU A 66 -12.50 10.19 46.67
N ALA A 67 -12.66 9.88 45.40
CA ALA A 67 -13.99 9.68 44.81
C ALA A 67 -14.75 8.53 45.48
N PHE A 68 -14.09 7.40 45.74
CA PHE A 68 -14.71 6.28 46.47
C PHE A 68 -15.02 6.63 47.91
N LYS A 69 -14.11 7.30 48.62
CA LYS A 69 -14.31 7.73 50.01
C LYS A 69 -15.59 8.56 50.16
N TYR A 70 -15.77 9.60 49.35
CA TYR A 70 -16.97 10.42 49.42
C TYR A 70 -18.24 9.69 48.97
N ALA A 71 -18.15 8.80 47.98
CA ALA A 71 -19.31 8.01 47.55
C ALA A 71 -19.73 7.01 48.64
N GLU A 72 -18.79 6.42 49.38
CA GLU A 72 -19.06 5.54 50.54
C GLU A 72 -19.74 6.30 51.70
N GLU A 73 -19.48 7.60 51.84
CA GLU A 73 -20.21 8.50 52.74
C GLU A 73 -21.62 8.88 52.23
N GLY A 74 -22.06 8.32 51.08
CA GLY A 74 -23.39 8.52 50.52
C GLY A 74 -23.52 9.76 49.62
N LYS A 75 -22.41 10.39 49.21
CA LYS A 75 -22.41 11.57 48.33
C LYS A 75 -22.53 11.19 46.86
N ARG A 76 -23.05 12.13 46.06
CA ARG A 76 -22.93 12.10 44.59
C ARG A 76 -21.62 12.75 44.19
N VAL A 77 -20.72 11.96 43.65
CA VAL A 77 -19.38 12.38 43.28
C VAL A 77 -19.29 12.50 41.76
N CYS A 78 -18.81 13.62 41.24
CA CYS A 78 -18.46 13.77 39.83
C CYS A 78 -16.94 13.88 39.68
N VAL A 79 -16.33 12.92 38.99
CA VAL A 79 -14.91 12.85 38.67
C VAL A 79 -14.71 13.40 37.26
N ILE A 80 -13.98 14.50 37.15
CA ILE A 80 -13.86 15.25 35.90
C ILE A 80 -12.59 14.86 35.14
N SER A 81 -12.75 14.49 33.87
CA SER A 81 -11.68 14.31 32.88
C SER A 81 -11.81 15.33 31.75
N SER A 82 -10.69 15.83 31.23
CA SER A 82 -10.70 16.61 29.98
C SER A 82 -10.98 15.70 28.79
N GLY A 83 -11.60 16.24 27.75
CA GLY A 83 -11.98 15.49 26.57
C GLY A 83 -13.04 14.43 26.90
N ASP A 84 -12.74 13.19 26.57
CA ASP A 84 -13.56 12.02 26.90
C ASP A 84 -13.03 11.29 28.15
N ALA A 85 -13.93 10.80 29.01
CA ALA A 85 -13.53 10.13 30.25
C ALA A 85 -12.79 8.79 30.03
N GLY A 86 -13.02 8.12 28.89
CA GLY A 86 -12.41 6.85 28.52
C GLY A 86 -11.09 6.97 27.74
N ILE A 87 -10.83 8.11 27.10
CA ILE A 87 -9.61 8.31 26.29
C ILE A 87 -8.52 8.95 27.15
N TYR A 88 -7.62 8.11 27.69
CA TYR A 88 -6.54 8.53 28.59
C TYR A 88 -7.04 9.35 29.80
N GLY A 89 -8.31 9.17 30.19
CA GLY A 89 -8.99 9.83 31.30
C GLY A 89 -9.14 8.93 32.53
N MET A 90 -10.06 9.31 33.43
CA MET A 90 -10.23 8.67 34.73
C MET A 90 -11.10 7.39 34.70
N ALA A 91 -11.88 7.13 33.64
CA ALA A 91 -12.89 6.06 33.64
C ALA A 91 -12.27 4.68 33.87
N SER A 92 -11.19 4.36 33.14
CA SER A 92 -10.49 3.07 33.27
C SER A 92 -9.99 2.85 34.70
N LEU A 93 -9.38 3.87 35.30
CA LEU A 93 -8.80 3.77 36.64
C LEU A 93 -9.87 3.63 37.73
N VAL A 94 -10.97 4.39 37.63
CA VAL A 94 -12.08 4.31 38.59
C VAL A 94 -12.74 2.94 38.54
N LEU A 95 -12.96 2.38 37.34
CA LEU A 95 -13.54 1.04 37.19
C LEU A 95 -12.58 -0.08 37.65
N GLU A 96 -11.28 0.03 37.36
CA GLU A 96 -10.27 -0.89 37.88
C GLU A 96 -10.23 -0.87 39.42
N MET A 97 -10.27 0.32 40.01
CA MET A 97 -10.30 0.48 41.46
C MET A 97 -11.59 -0.08 42.07
N LYS A 98 -12.76 0.14 41.44
CA LYS A 98 -14.03 -0.47 41.86
C LYS A 98 -13.88 -1.98 41.97
N TYR A 99 -13.33 -2.60 40.93
CA TYR A 99 -13.13 -4.05 40.86
C TYR A 99 -12.18 -4.54 41.95
N LYS A 100 -11.00 -3.91 42.10
CA LYS A 100 -10.02 -4.29 43.12
C LYS A 100 -10.53 -4.13 44.56
N LYS A 101 -11.37 -3.13 44.82
CA LYS A 101 -11.99 -2.89 46.13
C LYS A 101 -13.23 -3.75 46.39
N SER A 102 -13.75 -4.46 45.39
CA SER A 102 -15.06 -5.12 45.46
C SER A 102 -16.19 -4.17 45.93
N SER A 103 -16.15 -2.91 45.46
CA SER A 103 -17.06 -1.86 45.93
C SER A 103 -18.44 -1.97 45.27
N ASN A 104 -19.50 -1.80 46.06
CA ASN A 104 -20.89 -1.77 45.61
C ASN A 104 -21.35 -0.39 45.11
N ILE A 105 -20.49 0.63 45.17
CA ILE A 105 -20.81 1.99 44.70
C ILE A 105 -21.11 1.95 43.19
N GLU A 106 -22.22 2.55 42.78
CA GLU A 106 -22.57 2.71 41.38
C GLU A 106 -21.57 3.66 40.69
N VAL A 107 -21.06 3.24 39.52
CA VAL A 107 -20.15 4.05 38.70
C VAL A 107 -20.76 4.19 37.33
N GLU A 108 -21.00 5.42 36.89
CA GLU A 108 -21.49 5.78 35.57
C GLU A 108 -20.42 6.57 34.81
N ILE A 109 -20.29 6.32 33.51
CA ILE A 109 -19.33 7.02 32.64
C ILE A 109 -20.12 7.87 31.66
N LEU A 110 -19.87 9.19 31.67
CA LEU A 110 -20.45 10.12 30.72
C LEU A 110 -19.40 10.54 29.68
N PRO A 111 -19.69 10.35 28.37
CA PRO A 111 -18.74 10.64 27.31
C PRO A 111 -18.57 12.14 27.10
N GLY A 112 -17.46 12.51 26.45
CA GLY A 112 -17.17 13.88 26.06
C GLY A 112 -16.51 13.98 24.69
N ILE A 113 -16.52 15.17 24.08
CA ILE A 113 -15.80 15.42 22.82
C ILE A 113 -14.30 15.35 23.10
N SER A 114 -13.59 14.39 22.53
CA SER A 114 -12.16 14.23 22.79
C SER A 114 -11.31 15.25 22.02
N ALA A 115 -10.13 15.56 22.55
CA ALA A 115 -9.24 16.58 21.99
C ALA A 115 -8.90 16.34 20.51
N PHE A 116 -8.69 15.07 20.09
CA PHE A 116 -8.42 14.76 18.69
C PHE A 116 -9.60 15.05 17.76
N GLN A 117 -10.84 14.89 18.22
CA GLN A 117 -12.03 15.19 17.40
C GLN A 117 -12.13 16.70 17.19
N LYS A 118 -11.87 17.49 18.24
CA LYS A 118 -11.84 18.95 18.14
C LYS A 118 -10.69 19.43 17.25
N ALA A 119 -9.49 18.89 17.44
CA ALA A 119 -8.34 19.20 16.60
C ALA A 119 -8.60 18.86 15.13
N ALA A 120 -9.19 17.68 14.85
CA ALA A 120 -9.57 17.29 13.51
C ALA A 120 -10.58 18.26 12.89
N ALA A 121 -11.60 18.71 13.64
CA ALA A 121 -12.58 19.68 13.15
C ALA A 121 -11.96 21.05 12.84
N VAL A 122 -10.93 21.46 13.59
CA VAL A 122 -10.15 22.68 13.30
C VAL A 122 -9.38 22.51 11.99
N LEU A 123 -8.66 21.39 11.85
CA LEU A 123 -7.84 21.06 10.68
C LEU A 123 -8.65 20.77 9.41
N GLY A 124 -9.90 20.31 9.52
CA GLY A 124 -10.77 19.96 8.40
C GLY A 124 -11.46 18.61 8.59
N ALA A 125 -11.12 17.62 7.76
CA ALA A 125 -11.62 16.26 7.85
C ALA A 125 -10.50 15.20 7.78
N PRO A 126 -9.46 15.28 8.63
CA PRO A 126 -8.31 14.37 8.57
C PRO A 126 -8.60 12.97 9.13
N ILE A 127 -9.67 12.79 9.92
CA ILE A 127 -10.03 11.53 10.58
C ILE A 127 -11.17 10.79 9.85
N GLY A 128 -11.26 10.98 8.53
CA GLY A 128 -12.34 10.43 7.70
C GLY A 128 -12.25 8.94 7.38
N HIS A 129 -11.16 8.28 7.78
CA HIS A 129 -10.83 6.87 7.50
C HIS A 129 -10.31 6.19 8.77
N ASP A 130 -9.85 4.94 8.64
CA ASP A 130 -9.23 4.15 9.71
C ASP A 130 -8.19 4.94 10.51
N LEU A 131 -8.35 4.92 11.83
CA LEU A 131 -7.69 5.80 12.79
C LEU A 131 -7.10 5.01 13.95
N CYS A 132 -5.88 5.37 14.35
CA CYS A 132 -5.25 5.01 15.62
C CYS A 132 -5.11 6.24 16.53
N ILE A 133 -5.21 6.02 17.84
CA ILE A 133 -4.94 7.04 18.86
C ILE A 133 -3.81 6.51 19.74
N ILE A 134 -2.71 7.26 19.86
CA ILE A 134 -1.52 6.84 20.59
C ILE A 134 -1.09 7.95 21.55
N SER A 135 -0.83 7.60 22.80
CA SER A 135 -0.22 8.48 23.80
C SER A 135 1.29 8.28 23.82
N MET A 136 2.06 9.38 23.82
CA MET A 136 3.52 9.36 23.99
C MET A 136 3.97 9.30 25.46
N SER A 137 3.03 9.20 26.41
CA SER A 137 3.37 9.08 27.83
C SER A 137 3.80 7.66 28.18
N ASP A 138 5.08 7.48 28.45
CA ASP A 138 5.74 6.25 28.90
C ASP A 138 5.69 6.00 30.42
N LEU A 139 5.10 6.92 31.19
CA LEU A 139 5.02 6.84 32.66
C LEU A 139 4.48 5.50 33.19
N MET A 140 3.45 4.95 32.53
CA MET A 140 2.78 3.70 32.92
C MET A 140 2.82 2.66 31.79
N THR A 141 3.52 2.94 30.68
CA THR A 141 3.59 2.05 29.52
C THR A 141 5.02 2.03 29.02
N PRO A 142 5.70 0.87 29.03
CA PRO A 142 7.06 0.76 28.52
C PRO A 142 7.17 1.29 27.08
N TRP A 143 8.23 2.05 26.80
CA TRP A 143 8.43 2.70 25.52
C TRP A 143 8.42 1.69 24.36
N GLU A 144 8.95 0.49 24.56
CA GLU A 144 9.01 -0.58 23.55
C GLU A 144 7.62 -0.97 23.05
N ILE A 145 6.59 -0.89 23.91
CA ILE A 145 5.21 -1.14 23.54
C ILE A 145 4.63 0.04 22.75
N ILE A 146 4.99 1.28 23.12
CA ILE A 146 4.57 2.48 22.39
C ILE A 146 5.21 2.47 20.99
N GLU A 147 6.50 2.20 20.88
CA GLU A 147 7.24 2.09 19.63
C GLU A 147 6.64 1.00 18.72
N LYS A 148 6.30 -0.17 19.27
CA LYS A 148 5.58 -1.21 18.50
C LYS A 148 4.24 -0.73 17.95
N ARG A 149 3.48 0.08 18.70
CA ARG A 149 2.20 0.65 18.23
C ARG A 149 2.42 1.71 17.15
N ILE A 150 3.46 2.54 17.30
CA ILE A 150 3.87 3.53 16.31
C ILE A 150 4.22 2.82 14.99
N GLU A 151 5.08 1.80 15.04
CA GLU A 151 5.48 0.99 13.89
C GLU A 151 4.27 0.37 13.20
N ALA A 152 3.35 -0.24 13.97
CA ALA A 152 2.14 -0.84 13.42
C ALA A 152 1.20 0.18 12.76
N ALA A 153 1.02 1.35 13.38
CA ALA A 153 0.22 2.43 12.81
C ALA A 153 0.84 2.97 11.51
N ALA A 154 2.16 3.14 11.49
CA ALA A 154 2.93 3.59 10.33
C ALA A 154 2.98 2.56 9.20
N MET A 155 3.04 1.26 9.50
CA MET A 155 2.98 0.21 8.48
C MET A 155 1.55 0.05 7.92
N GLY A 156 0.52 0.17 8.77
CA GLY A 156 -0.87 -0.15 8.44
C GLY A 156 -1.70 0.93 7.73
N ASP A 157 -1.10 2.01 7.25
CA ASP A 157 -1.84 3.15 6.65
C ASP A 157 -2.93 3.82 7.51
N PHE A 158 -2.79 3.77 8.84
CA PHE A 158 -3.70 4.44 9.76
C PHE A 158 -3.42 5.94 9.85
N ILE A 159 -4.49 6.74 9.83
CA ILE A 159 -4.46 8.09 10.39
C ILE A 159 -4.09 7.96 11.86
N THR A 160 -3.19 8.79 12.37
CA THR A 160 -2.71 8.64 13.75
C THR A 160 -2.81 9.95 14.52
N ALA A 161 -3.66 9.96 15.56
CA ALA A 161 -3.76 11.07 16.50
C ALA A 161 -2.87 10.84 17.73
N ILE A 162 -2.00 11.80 18.01
CA ILE A 162 -0.98 11.73 19.07
C ILE A 162 -1.42 12.55 20.28
N TYR A 163 -1.53 11.86 21.42
CA TYR A 163 -1.77 12.45 22.73
C TYR A 163 -0.48 12.57 23.53
N ASN A 164 -0.48 13.53 24.45
CA ASN A 164 0.63 13.78 25.37
C ASN A 164 2.00 13.91 24.66
N PRO A 165 2.08 14.61 23.51
CA PRO A 165 3.18 14.46 22.56
C PRO A 165 4.53 14.89 23.13
N LYS A 166 4.56 15.93 23.97
CA LYS A 166 5.79 16.49 24.54
C LYS A 166 5.58 16.99 25.97
N SER A 167 6.61 16.89 26.80
CA SER A 167 6.69 17.51 28.14
C SER A 167 8.15 17.80 28.48
N LYS A 168 8.42 18.38 29.66
CA LYS A 168 9.81 18.66 30.11
C LYS A 168 10.71 17.41 30.13
N GLU A 169 10.16 16.27 30.55
CA GLU A 169 10.89 15.00 30.64
C GLU A 169 10.78 14.18 29.34
N ARG A 170 9.70 14.39 28.57
CA ARG A 170 9.39 13.69 27.33
C ARG A 170 9.61 14.61 26.13
N TYR A 171 10.86 14.77 25.71
CA TYR A 171 11.24 15.66 24.61
C TYR A 171 11.68 14.92 23.34
N TRP A 172 11.98 13.63 23.42
CA TRP A 172 12.59 12.85 22.34
C TRP A 172 11.62 11.85 21.67
N GLN A 173 10.51 11.52 22.34
CA GLN A 173 9.54 10.53 21.88
C GLN A 173 8.84 10.94 20.58
N LEU A 174 8.44 12.21 20.46
CA LEU A 174 7.82 12.71 19.24
C LEU A 174 8.79 12.72 18.05
N PRO A 175 10.03 13.23 18.17
CA PRO A 175 11.05 13.03 17.13
C PRO A 175 11.24 11.56 16.73
N ARG A 176 11.32 10.66 17.71
CA ARG A 176 11.44 9.21 17.44
C ARG A 176 10.24 8.65 16.68
N LEU A 177 9.03 9.12 16.98
CA LEU A 177 7.83 8.76 16.23
C LEU A 177 7.95 9.17 14.76
N ILE A 178 8.43 10.38 14.47
CA ILE A 178 8.62 10.89 13.11
C ILE A 178 9.66 10.05 12.36
N GLU A 179 10.80 9.72 12.99
CA GLU A 179 11.80 8.81 12.40
C GLU A 179 11.21 7.46 12.01
N ILE A 180 10.34 6.90 12.84
CA ILE A 180 9.68 5.62 12.56
C ILE A 180 8.70 5.77 11.39
N PHE A 181 7.87 6.81 11.41
CA PHE A 181 6.92 7.06 10.33
C PHE A 181 7.64 7.24 8.99
N LEU A 182 8.77 7.95 8.94
CA LEU A 182 9.57 8.16 7.72
C LEU A 182 10.15 6.87 7.12
N LYS A 183 10.22 5.76 7.87
CA LYS A 183 10.63 4.46 7.32
C LYS A 183 9.52 3.79 6.50
N HIS A 184 8.26 4.14 6.76
CA HIS A 184 7.08 3.47 6.18
C HIS A 184 6.20 4.39 5.33
N ARG A 185 6.35 5.71 5.48
CA ARG A 185 5.52 6.73 4.85
C ARG A 185 6.31 7.60 3.90
N ASN A 186 5.58 8.22 2.98
CA ASN A 186 6.11 9.27 2.13
C ASN A 186 6.53 10.48 3.00
N PRO A 187 7.70 11.10 2.78
CA PRO A 187 8.12 12.32 3.49
C PRO A 187 7.11 13.48 3.38
N HIS A 188 6.35 13.57 2.29
CA HIS A 188 5.32 14.59 2.07
C HIS A 188 3.95 14.26 2.67
N ASN A 189 3.84 13.16 3.42
CA ASN A 189 2.58 12.76 4.04
C ASN A 189 2.12 13.85 5.03
N VAL A 190 0.86 14.27 4.94
CA VAL A 190 0.37 15.47 5.64
C VAL A 190 0.34 15.27 7.16
N VAL A 191 0.84 16.26 7.89
CA VAL A 191 0.79 16.35 9.36
C VAL A 191 0.11 17.66 9.73
N GLY A 192 -0.88 17.61 10.62
CA GLY A 192 -1.49 18.79 11.21
C GLY A 192 -1.36 18.75 12.72
N TYR A 193 -1.16 19.90 13.36
CA TYR A 193 -1.19 19.97 14.82
C TYR A 193 -2.01 21.15 15.31
N VAL A 194 -2.67 20.97 16.45
CA VAL A 194 -3.54 21.98 17.07
C VAL A 194 -3.18 22.10 18.53
N ARG A 195 -2.73 23.28 18.94
CA ARG A 195 -2.50 23.65 20.33
C ARG A 195 -3.77 24.27 20.89
N GLN A 196 -4.12 23.93 22.13
CA GLN A 196 -5.28 24.51 22.85
C GLN A 196 -6.59 24.41 22.06
N ALA A 197 -6.84 23.27 21.39
CA ALA A 197 -8.03 23.04 20.57
C ALA A 197 -9.33 23.36 21.33
N GLY A 198 -10.16 24.23 20.77
CA GLY A 198 -11.42 24.70 21.37
C GLY A 198 -11.29 25.75 22.47
N ARG A 199 -10.08 26.27 22.74
CA ARG A 199 -9.85 27.30 23.78
C ARG A 199 -9.39 28.62 23.15
N SER A 200 -9.29 29.67 23.97
CA SER A 200 -8.95 31.02 23.50
C SER A 200 -7.56 31.16 22.86
N GLU A 201 -6.61 30.31 23.25
CA GLU A 201 -5.23 30.30 22.73
C GLU A 201 -5.04 29.28 21.59
N GLN A 202 -6.11 28.93 20.88
CA GLN A 202 -6.05 27.93 19.82
C GLN A 202 -5.12 28.37 18.68
N GLU A 203 -4.12 27.56 18.40
CA GLU A 203 -3.20 27.73 17.27
C GLU A 203 -3.15 26.41 16.50
N PHE A 204 -3.03 26.46 15.19
CA PHE A 204 -2.86 25.26 14.38
C PHE A 204 -1.94 25.53 13.19
N ASP A 205 -1.33 24.47 12.71
CA ASP A 205 -0.58 24.48 11.45
C ASP A 205 -0.73 23.15 10.72
N ILE A 206 -0.47 23.17 9.41
CA ILE A 206 -0.47 22.02 8.52
C ILE A 206 0.86 22.00 7.76
N THR A 207 1.56 20.88 7.85
CA THR A 207 2.90 20.66 7.29
C THR A 207 3.01 19.23 6.73
N THR A 208 4.22 18.80 6.40
CA THR A 208 4.54 17.45 5.95
C THR A 208 5.29 16.69 7.04
N LEU A 209 5.44 15.37 6.88
CA LEU A 209 6.16 14.52 7.82
C LEU A 209 7.65 14.90 7.93
N GLU A 210 8.28 15.29 6.82
CA GLU A 210 9.69 15.74 6.78
C GLU A 210 9.87 17.15 7.36
N ASP A 211 8.94 18.05 7.08
CA ASP A 211 9.02 19.46 7.49
C ASP A 211 8.43 19.74 8.88
N PHE A 212 7.96 18.70 9.58
CA PHE A 212 7.33 18.87 10.88
C PHE A 212 8.34 19.16 11.99
N ASP A 213 8.45 20.44 12.36
CA ASP A 213 9.16 20.86 13.56
C ASP A 213 8.38 20.48 14.82
N THR A 214 9.03 19.66 15.67
CA THR A 214 8.45 19.20 16.94
C THR A 214 8.68 20.17 18.10
N GLU A 215 9.49 21.22 17.92
CA GLU A 215 9.76 22.20 18.96
C GLU A 215 8.55 23.00 19.45
N PRO A 216 7.65 23.54 18.61
CA PRO A 216 6.48 24.30 19.06
C PRO A 216 5.41 23.43 19.76
N VAL A 217 5.55 22.11 19.74
CA VAL A 217 4.59 21.17 20.32
C VAL A 217 4.75 21.09 21.84
N ASP A 218 3.64 21.19 22.57
CA ASP A 218 3.63 21.06 24.04
C ASP A 218 2.57 20.06 24.53
N MET A 219 2.37 20.00 25.85
CA MET A 219 1.40 19.09 26.48
C MET A 219 -0.07 19.43 26.16
N PHE A 220 -0.35 20.59 25.58
CA PHE A 220 -1.69 21.05 25.17
C PHE A 220 -1.91 20.93 23.66
N THR A 221 -1.01 20.24 22.96
CA THR A 221 -1.04 20.05 21.52
C THR A 221 -1.53 18.64 21.18
N ILE A 222 -2.39 18.53 20.16
CA ILE A 222 -2.69 17.27 19.48
C ILE A 222 -2.05 17.32 18.10
N VAL A 223 -1.33 16.26 17.75
CA VAL A 223 -0.77 16.07 16.40
C VAL A 223 -1.58 15.00 15.69
N ILE A 224 -1.92 15.22 14.43
CA ILE A 224 -2.61 14.28 13.56
C ILE A 224 -1.75 14.05 12.33
N ILE A 225 -1.30 12.82 12.14
CA ILE A 225 -0.62 12.37 10.93
C ILE A 225 -1.68 11.72 10.04
N GLY A 226 -1.86 12.23 8.83
CA GLY A 226 -2.78 11.66 7.83
C GLY A 226 -2.31 10.29 7.34
N ASN A 227 -3.18 9.56 6.65
CA ASN A 227 -2.74 8.39 5.87
C ASN A 227 -2.21 8.81 4.49
N SER A 228 -1.79 7.83 3.69
CA SER A 228 -1.22 8.02 2.34
C SER A 228 -2.11 8.77 1.35
N ARG A 229 -3.41 8.89 1.62
CA ARG A 229 -4.39 9.58 0.75
C ARG A 229 -4.77 10.97 1.26
N THR A 230 -4.22 11.37 2.40
CA THR A 230 -4.56 12.66 2.99
C THR A 230 -3.88 13.78 2.22
N PHE A 231 -4.64 14.81 1.86
CA PHE A 231 -4.15 15.98 1.12
C PHE A 231 -4.65 17.28 1.77
N VAL A 232 -4.08 18.41 1.33
CA VAL A 232 -4.48 19.74 1.78
C VAL A 232 -5.19 20.47 0.63
N ALA A 233 -6.38 20.99 0.89
CA ALA A 233 -7.07 21.92 -0.01
C ALA A 233 -7.74 23.03 0.81
N ASP A 234 -7.67 24.27 0.35
CA ASP A 234 -8.21 25.45 1.05
C ASP A 234 -7.78 25.54 2.53
N ASN A 235 -6.51 25.24 2.79
CA ASN A 235 -5.94 25.17 4.14
C ASN A 235 -6.69 24.20 5.08
N LYS A 236 -7.27 23.14 4.51
CA LYS A 236 -7.94 22.04 5.22
C LYS A 236 -7.28 20.72 4.89
N MET A 237 -7.03 19.94 5.94
CA MET A 237 -6.57 18.56 5.83
C MET A 237 -7.77 17.65 5.54
N ILE A 238 -7.70 16.91 4.43
CA ILE A 238 -8.80 16.08 3.93
C ILE A 238 -8.30 14.67 3.67
N THR A 239 -8.95 13.69 4.30
CA THR A 239 -8.76 12.27 3.94
C THR A 239 -9.98 11.76 3.17
N PRO A 240 -9.85 11.43 1.88
CA PRO A 240 -10.95 10.95 1.06
C PRO A 240 -11.62 9.69 1.64
N ARG A 241 -12.95 9.65 1.60
CA ARG A 241 -13.76 8.47 1.95
C ARG A 241 -13.92 7.44 0.81
N GLY A 242 -13.27 7.66 -0.33
CA GLY A 242 -13.39 6.77 -1.50
C GLY A 242 -14.50 7.13 -2.48
N TYR A 243 -15.49 7.97 -2.12
CA TYR A 243 -16.63 8.30 -3.00
C TYR A 243 -16.23 8.94 -4.34
N TYR A 244 -15.23 9.80 -4.31
CA TYR A 244 -14.67 10.46 -5.49
C TYR A 244 -13.38 9.81 -5.98
N THR A 245 -12.92 8.78 -5.25
CA THR A 245 -11.75 7.99 -5.62
C THR A 245 -12.19 6.88 -6.58
N LYS A 246 -12.77 7.29 -7.71
CA LYS A 246 -12.29 6.68 -8.96
C LYS A 246 -10.83 7.15 -9.08
N TYR A 247 -9.92 6.24 -9.40
CA TYR A 247 -8.50 6.52 -9.58
C TYR A 247 -8.28 7.81 -10.36
N PRO A 248 -7.20 8.59 -10.08
CA PRO A 248 -7.05 9.94 -10.56
C PRO A 248 -7.33 10.02 -12.06
N GLU A 249 -8.36 10.81 -12.39
CA GLU A 249 -8.75 11.20 -13.74
C GLU A 249 -7.67 12.12 -14.31
N GLU A 250 -6.53 11.54 -14.70
CA GLU A 250 -5.76 12.06 -15.82
C GLU A 250 -6.35 11.40 -17.07
N GLU A 251 -6.96 12.21 -17.92
CA GLU A 251 -7.46 11.91 -19.28
C GLU A 251 -7.24 10.45 -19.73
N GLN A 252 -8.20 9.56 -19.44
CA GLN A 252 -8.14 8.18 -19.90
C GLN A 252 -9.35 7.85 -20.76
N GLU A 253 -9.05 7.47 -22.00
CA GLU A 253 -9.87 6.56 -22.80
C GLU A 253 -10.44 5.44 -21.90
N GLN A 254 -11.70 5.07 -22.12
CA GLN A 254 -12.42 4.08 -21.31
C GLN A 254 -11.71 2.70 -21.35
N ASN A 255 -10.80 2.46 -20.42
CA ASN A 255 -10.17 1.16 -20.22
C ASN A 255 -11.22 0.14 -19.75
N SER A 256 -11.07 -1.12 -20.13
CA SER A 256 -11.94 -2.18 -19.64
C SER A 256 -11.57 -2.58 -18.20
N PRO A 257 -12.49 -3.13 -17.39
CA PRO A 257 -12.18 -3.59 -16.03
C PRO A 257 -11.02 -4.61 -15.98
N GLY A 258 -10.85 -5.42 -17.04
CA GLY A 258 -9.72 -6.35 -17.15
C GLY A 258 -8.39 -5.64 -17.35
N GLN A 259 -8.39 -4.55 -18.12
CA GLN A 259 -7.21 -3.72 -18.37
C GLN A 259 -6.76 -2.99 -17.09
N ASP A 260 -7.71 -2.46 -16.31
CA ASP A 260 -7.42 -1.80 -15.03
C ASP A 260 -6.76 -2.74 -14.01
N ILE A 261 -7.23 -3.99 -13.94
CA ILE A 261 -6.64 -5.02 -13.08
C ILE A 261 -5.21 -5.34 -13.54
N MET A 262 -4.98 -5.42 -14.86
CA MET A 262 -3.65 -5.70 -15.40
C MET A 262 -2.67 -4.54 -15.15
N ILE A 263 -3.11 -3.30 -15.36
CA ILE A 263 -2.34 -2.08 -15.02
C ILE A 263 -1.97 -2.08 -13.54
N SER A 264 -2.94 -2.37 -12.67
CA SER A 264 -2.71 -2.44 -11.22
C SER A 264 -1.71 -3.54 -10.86
N SER A 265 -1.81 -4.72 -11.51
CA SER A 265 -0.87 -5.82 -11.31
C SER A 265 0.55 -5.45 -11.74
N PHE A 266 0.72 -4.80 -12.90
CA PHE A 266 2.04 -4.39 -13.39
C PHE A 266 2.69 -3.37 -12.46
N ARG A 267 1.91 -2.39 -11.96
CA ARG A 267 2.39 -1.42 -10.97
C ARG A 267 2.80 -2.08 -9.65
N THR A 268 2.09 -3.12 -9.20
CA THR A 268 2.48 -3.89 -8.01
C THR A 268 3.78 -4.65 -8.26
N ILE A 269 3.88 -5.38 -9.37
CA ILE A 269 5.09 -6.13 -9.73
C ILE A 269 6.29 -5.19 -9.83
N GLU A 270 6.15 -4.04 -10.49
CA GLU A 270 7.22 -3.05 -10.65
C GLU A 270 7.79 -2.57 -9.31
N LYS A 271 6.93 -2.34 -8.31
CA LYS A 271 7.34 -1.94 -6.95
C LYS A 271 8.09 -3.03 -6.19
N GLU A 272 7.86 -4.29 -6.53
CA GLU A 272 8.46 -5.45 -5.87
C GLU A 272 9.74 -5.94 -6.57
N LEU A 273 10.10 -5.38 -7.74
CA LEU A 273 11.34 -5.72 -8.43
C LEU A 273 12.58 -5.40 -7.57
N LYS A 274 13.58 -6.28 -7.59
CA LYS A 274 14.89 -6.07 -6.95
C LYS A 274 15.63 -4.88 -7.58
N ASN A 275 15.49 -4.71 -8.90
CA ASN A 275 16.06 -3.59 -9.64
C ASN A 275 15.05 -3.01 -10.65
N PRO A 276 14.37 -1.91 -10.32
CA PRO A 276 13.40 -1.27 -11.22
C PRO A 276 14.06 -0.44 -12.34
N ASP A 277 15.35 -0.10 -12.20
CA ASP A 277 16.10 0.76 -13.14
C ASP A 277 16.82 -0.10 -14.20
N ILE A 278 16.03 -0.61 -15.14
CA ILE A 278 16.49 -1.43 -16.27
C ILE A 278 15.91 -0.89 -17.59
N PRO A 279 16.53 -1.16 -18.76
CA PRO A 279 16.04 -0.70 -20.05
C PRO A 279 14.57 -1.05 -20.31
N LEU A 280 13.83 -0.15 -20.96
CA LEU A 280 12.37 -0.23 -21.09
C LEU A 280 11.88 -1.55 -21.72
N GLY A 281 12.45 -1.98 -22.85
CA GLY A 281 12.09 -3.27 -23.46
C GLY A 281 12.31 -4.46 -22.55
N LYS A 282 13.42 -4.46 -21.78
CA LYS A 282 13.69 -5.50 -20.78
C LYS A 282 12.68 -5.43 -19.65
N LYS A 283 12.39 -4.24 -19.12
CA LYS A 283 11.39 -4.02 -18.06
C LYS A 283 10.01 -4.51 -18.49
N TRP A 284 9.58 -4.12 -19.68
CA TRP A 284 8.29 -4.50 -20.24
C TRP A 284 8.13 -6.02 -20.36
N SER A 285 9.13 -6.68 -20.93
CA SER A 285 9.15 -8.15 -21.03
C SER A 285 9.19 -8.84 -19.66
N MET A 286 9.92 -8.25 -18.70
CA MET A 286 10.01 -8.74 -17.31
C MET A 286 8.66 -8.69 -16.61
N LEU A 287 7.96 -7.55 -16.65
CA LEU A 287 6.65 -7.39 -16.03
C LEU A 287 5.63 -8.36 -16.61
N HIS A 288 5.61 -8.51 -17.93
CA HIS A 288 4.77 -9.50 -18.62
C HIS A 288 5.09 -10.94 -18.19
N ALA A 289 6.37 -11.30 -18.11
CA ALA A 289 6.82 -12.62 -17.67
C ALA A 289 6.37 -12.91 -16.23
N ILE A 290 6.69 -12.03 -15.28
CA ILE A 290 6.33 -12.19 -13.87
C ILE A 290 4.81 -12.22 -13.70
N HIS A 291 4.06 -11.36 -14.39
CA HIS A 291 2.60 -11.36 -14.33
C HIS A 291 2.00 -12.71 -14.77
N THR A 292 2.57 -13.31 -15.82
CA THR A 292 2.09 -14.58 -16.37
C THR A 292 2.45 -15.78 -15.49
N THR A 293 3.59 -15.73 -14.80
CA THR A 293 4.09 -16.87 -14.02
C THR A 293 3.91 -16.72 -12.52
N ALA A 294 3.58 -15.52 -12.04
CA ALA A 294 3.63 -15.13 -10.63
C ALA A 294 4.98 -15.49 -9.97
N ASP A 295 6.09 -15.29 -10.70
CA ASP A 295 7.41 -15.79 -10.30
C ASP A 295 8.50 -14.74 -10.53
N PHE A 296 9.00 -14.14 -9.44
CA PHE A 296 10.06 -13.13 -9.48
C PHE A 296 11.45 -13.72 -9.80
N GLU A 297 11.63 -15.05 -9.85
CA GLU A 297 12.88 -15.65 -10.35
C GLU A 297 13.17 -15.24 -11.81
N MET A 298 12.16 -14.75 -12.54
CA MET A 298 12.34 -14.16 -13.87
C MET A 298 13.38 -13.02 -13.89
N GLU A 299 13.56 -12.29 -12.79
CA GLU A 299 14.60 -11.26 -12.68
C GLU A 299 16.02 -11.81 -12.91
N ASP A 300 16.24 -13.07 -12.50
CA ASP A 300 17.53 -13.72 -12.54
C ASP A 300 17.72 -14.48 -13.88
N ILE A 301 16.63 -14.97 -14.48
CA ILE A 301 16.70 -15.86 -15.65
C ILE A 301 16.25 -15.24 -16.98
N LEU A 302 15.49 -14.14 -16.98
CA LEU A 302 15.05 -13.48 -18.22
C LEU A 302 16.15 -12.55 -18.76
N GLN A 303 16.78 -12.99 -19.84
CA GLN A 303 17.77 -12.23 -20.58
C GLN A 303 17.12 -11.62 -21.83
N VAL A 304 17.28 -10.31 -22.00
CA VAL A 304 16.80 -9.56 -23.15
C VAL A 304 18.01 -8.82 -23.70
N ASP A 305 18.37 -9.08 -24.95
CA ASP A 305 19.43 -8.33 -25.62
C ASP A 305 19.04 -6.84 -25.69
N GLU A 306 20.03 -5.96 -25.70
CA GLU A 306 19.82 -4.52 -25.77
C GLU A 306 19.00 -4.14 -27.02
N ASN A 307 17.96 -3.33 -26.84
CA ASN A 307 17.02 -2.90 -27.88
C ASN A 307 16.31 -4.04 -28.64
N ALA A 308 16.30 -5.27 -28.09
CA ALA A 308 15.76 -6.41 -28.82
C ALA A 308 14.24 -6.31 -29.02
N VAL A 309 13.51 -5.86 -27.99
CA VAL A 309 12.05 -5.73 -28.02
C VAL A 309 11.65 -4.61 -28.96
N GLU A 310 12.32 -3.47 -28.84
CA GLU A 310 12.22 -2.28 -29.67
C GLU A 310 12.40 -2.65 -31.15
N THR A 311 13.52 -3.32 -31.48
CA THR A 311 13.85 -3.72 -32.87
C THR A 311 12.81 -4.67 -33.45
N MET A 312 12.35 -5.66 -32.66
CA MET A 312 11.33 -6.61 -33.12
C MET A 312 9.97 -5.92 -33.32
N TYR A 313 9.59 -5.02 -32.42
CA TYR A 313 8.35 -4.24 -32.54
C TYR A 313 8.38 -3.31 -33.75
N GLU A 314 9.47 -2.56 -33.96
CA GLU A 314 9.62 -1.68 -35.12
C GLU A 314 9.56 -2.44 -36.45
N ALA A 315 10.18 -3.62 -36.52
CA ALA A 315 10.12 -4.47 -37.71
C ALA A 315 8.69 -4.93 -38.02
N ILE A 316 7.88 -5.19 -37.00
CA ILE A 316 6.46 -5.52 -37.15
C ILE A 316 5.65 -4.28 -37.54
N ASN A 317 5.80 -3.19 -36.79
CA ASN A 317 5.00 -1.97 -36.95
C ASN A 317 5.25 -1.27 -38.30
N SER A 318 6.48 -1.33 -38.82
CA SER A 318 6.82 -0.84 -40.17
C SER A 318 6.30 -1.75 -41.29
N GLY A 319 5.76 -2.93 -40.97
CA GLY A 319 5.30 -3.93 -41.93
C GLY A 319 6.43 -4.70 -42.63
N LYS A 320 7.69 -4.53 -42.20
CA LYS A 320 8.85 -5.28 -42.70
C LYS A 320 8.69 -6.77 -42.40
N ILE A 321 8.15 -7.11 -41.23
CA ILE A 321 7.84 -8.48 -40.82
C ILE A 321 6.34 -8.62 -40.62
N LYS A 322 5.77 -9.66 -41.24
CA LYS A 322 4.34 -10.00 -41.17
C LYS A 322 4.08 -11.40 -40.65
N THR A 323 5.13 -12.12 -40.26
CA THR A 323 5.04 -13.53 -39.85
C THR A 323 5.81 -13.78 -38.57
N ILE A 324 5.13 -14.42 -37.61
CA ILE A 324 5.72 -15.01 -36.42
C ILE A 324 5.58 -16.53 -36.54
N VAL A 325 6.67 -17.27 -36.38
CA VAL A 325 6.69 -18.73 -36.43
C VAL A 325 6.81 -19.28 -35.02
N THR A 326 5.97 -20.26 -34.66
CA THR A 326 6.04 -20.93 -33.37
C THR A 326 6.36 -22.42 -33.49
N ASP A 327 7.05 -22.96 -32.49
CA ASP A 327 7.42 -24.38 -32.45
C ASP A 327 6.23 -25.32 -32.20
N VAL A 328 5.27 -24.87 -31.39
CA VAL A 328 4.04 -25.60 -31.07
C VAL A 328 2.80 -24.71 -31.16
N SER A 329 1.64 -25.34 -31.40
CA SER A 329 0.36 -24.64 -31.56
C SER A 329 -0.11 -23.92 -30.29
N MET A 330 0.33 -24.37 -29.11
CA MET A 330 -0.02 -23.73 -27.83
C MET A 330 0.60 -22.34 -27.68
N VAL A 331 1.80 -22.11 -28.21
CA VAL A 331 2.41 -20.77 -28.27
C VAL A 331 1.56 -19.88 -29.16
N ALA A 332 1.19 -20.37 -30.36
CA ALA A 332 0.37 -19.61 -31.29
C ALA A 332 -1.00 -19.25 -30.71
N ALA A 333 -1.64 -20.17 -29.98
CA ALA A 333 -2.94 -19.95 -29.34
C ALA A 333 -2.88 -18.92 -28.19
N GLY A 334 -1.72 -18.71 -27.58
CA GLY A 334 -1.53 -17.72 -26.51
C GLY A 334 -1.21 -16.31 -27.00
N ILE A 335 -0.96 -16.11 -28.30
CA ILE A 335 -0.70 -14.79 -28.88
C ILE A 335 -2.04 -14.09 -29.15
N ARG A 336 -2.17 -12.84 -28.71
CA ARG A 336 -3.44 -12.09 -28.73
C ARG A 336 -3.90 -11.81 -30.16
N LYS A 337 -5.11 -12.27 -30.51
CA LYS A 337 -5.68 -12.07 -31.86
C LYS A 337 -5.87 -10.61 -32.21
N GLY A 338 -6.34 -9.77 -31.27
CA GLY A 338 -6.51 -8.33 -31.48
C GLY A 338 -5.19 -7.65 -31.88
N ALA A 339 -4.08 -7.99 -31.20
CA ALA A 339 -2.76 -7.47 -31.54
C ALA A 339 -2.29 -7.90 -32.94
N LEU A 340 -2.55 -9.15 -33.33
CA LEU A 340 -2.22 -9.67 -34.66
C LEU A 340 -3.01 -8.98 -35.77
N GLU A 341 -4.32 -8.78 -35.57
CA GLU A 341 -5.18 -8.08 -36.52
C GLU A 341 -4.78 -6.62 -36.66
N ARG A 342 -4.53 -5.92 -35.54
CA ARG A 342 -4.10 -4.52 -35.48
C ARG A 342 -2.79 -4.30 -36.24
N LEU A 343 -1.82 -5.19 -36.07
CA LEU A 343 -0.49 -5.06 -36.68
C LEU A 343 -0.38 -5.75 -38.05
N GLY A 344 -1.45 -6.43 -38.51
CA GLY A 344 -1.45 -7.16 -39.77
C GLY A 344 -0.45 -8.33 -39.83
N VAL A 345 -0.17 -8.95 -38.68
CA VAL A 345 0.80 -10.05 -38.53
C VAL A 345 0.08 -11.39 -38.44
N LYS A 346 0.67 -12.43 -39.05
CA LYS A 346 0.19 -13.80 -38.95
C LYS A 346 1.10 -14.62 -38.05
N VAL A 347 0.49 -15.51 -37.27
CA VAL A 347 1.21 -16.54 -36.52
C VAL A 347 1.06 -17.88 -37.22
N LEU A 348 2.17 -18.54 -37.52
CA LEU A 348 2.21 -19.83 -38.21
C LEU A 348 2.88 -20.89 -37.34
N CYS A 349 2.33 -22.10 -37.35
CA CYS A 349 2.90 -23.26 -36.68
C CYS A 349 2.80 -24.50 -37.57
N TYR A 350 3.92 -24.89 -38.15
CA TYR A 350 4.03 -25.97 -39.13
C TYR A 350 4.07 -27.38 -38.49
N LEU A 351 3.91 -27.49 -37.17
CA LEU A 351 4.01 -28.77 -36.45
C LEU A 351 3.02 -29.83 -36.98
N ASN A 352 1.84 -29.39 -37.39
CA ASN A 352 0.74 -30.24 -37.83
C ASN A 352 0.51 -30.19 -39.35
N ASP A 353 1.42 -29.57 -40.11
CA ASP A 353 1.30 -29.51 -41.56
C ASP A 353 1.35 -30.89 -42.20
N GLU A 354 0.58 -31.06 -43.28
CA GLU A 354 0.57 -32.28 -44.08
C GLU A 354 1.98 -32.60 -44.59
N GLY A 355 2.38 -33.87 -44.47
CA GLY A 355 3.72 -34.34 -44.84
C GLY A 355 4.81 -34.16 -43.77
N CYS A 356 4.70 -33.20 -42.84
CA CYS A 356 5.74 -32.98 -41.81
C CYS A 356 5.98 -34.21 -40.94
N ARG A 357 4.93 -34.97 -40.61
CA ARG A 357 5.04 -36.20 -39.81
C ARG A 357 5.77 -37.32 -40.55
N GLU A 358 5.49 -37.50 -41.83
CA GLU A 358 6.08 -38.55 -42.66
C GLU A 358 7.54 -38.23 -42.96
N GLU A 359 7.82 -36.97 -43.30
CA GLU A 359 9.16 -36.49 -43.58
C GLU A 359 10.06 -36.53 -42.34
N ALA A 360 9.53 -36.14 -41.16
CA ALA A 360 10.26 -36.24 -39.90
C ALA A 360 10.66 -37.70 -39.59
N LYS A 361 9.77 -38.67 -39.85
CA LYS A 361 10.08 -40.10 -39.72
C LYS A 361 11.16 -40.53 -40.70
N ARG A 362 11.06 -40.12 -41.98
CA ARG A 362 12.04 -40.45 -43.03
C ARG A 362 13.44 -39.97 -42.66
N LEU A 363 13.55 -38.74 -42.16
CA LEU A 363 14.81 -38.10 -41.78
C LEU A 363 15.27 -38.41 -40.34
N LYS A 364 14.48 -39.18 -39.57
CA LYS A 364 14.73 -39.51 -38.16
C LYS A 364 14.96 -38.27 -37.28
N ILE A 365 14.17 -37.22 -37.50
CA ILE A 365 14.14 -35.98 -36.70
C ILE A 365 12.77 -35.80 -36.04
N THR A 366 12.64 -34.85 -35.12
CA THR A 366 11.33 -34.56 -34.51
C THR A 366 10.41 -33.82 -35.48
N ARG A 367 9.09 -33.90 -35.25
CA ARG A 367 8.11 -33.14 -36.04
C ARG A 367 8.32 -31.63 -35.93
N THR A 368 8.70 -31.14 -34.76
CA THR A 368 8.98 -29.73 -34.54
C THR A 368 10.24 -29.27 -35.30
N GLN A 369 11.29 -30.11 -35.39
CA GLN A 369 12.44 -29.83 -36.26
C GLN A 369 12.03 -29.72 -37.72
N MET A 370 11.21 -30.66 -38.21
CA MET A 370 10.74 -30.62 -39.60
C MET A 370 9.85 -29.41 -39.88
N GLY A 371 8.98 -29.05 -38.93
CA GLY A 371 8.16 -27.84 -39.01
C GLY A 371 9.00 -26.57 -39.14
N ILE A 372 10.09 -26.45 -38.36
CA ILE A 372 11.02 -25.30 -38.48
C ILE A 372 11.75 -25.27 -39.82
N ARG A 373 12.14 -26.42 -40.38
CA ARG A 373 12.75 -26.46 -41.72
C ARG A 373 11.81 -25.89 -42.78
N LYS A 374 10.56 -26.35 -42.78
CA LYS A 374 9.52 -25.84 -43.70
C LYS A 374 9.25 -24.36 -43.49
N ALA A 375 9.14 -23.93 -42.22
CA ALA A 375 8.95 -22.53 -41.89
C ALA A 375 10.09 -21.63 -42.39
N VAL A 376 11.35 -22.10 -42.32
CA VAL A 376 12.51 -21.35 -42.82
C VAL A 376 12.55 -21.29 -44.35
N GLU A 377 12.06 -22.31 -45.05
CA GLU A 377 11.95 -22.28 -46.52
C GLU A 377 10.97 -21.20 -46.99
N GLU A 378 9.87 -20.99 -46.27
CA GLU A 378 8.83 -20.01 -46.61
C GLU A 378 9.07 -18.61 -45.99
N HIS A 379 9.64 -18.56 -44.79
CA HIS A 379 9.80 -17.36 -43.97
C HIS A 379 11.16 -17.32 -43.25
N PRO A 380 12.29 -17.21 -43.99
CA PRO A 380 13.63 -17.29 -43.43
C PRO A 380 13.98 -16.12 -42.48
N ASP A 381 13.24 -15.02 -42.55
CA ASP A 381 13.46 -13.76 -41.84
C ASP A 381 12.43 -13.47 -40.73
N ALA A 382 11.46 -14.39 -40.52
CA ALA A 382 10.42 -14.25 -39.51
C ALA A 382 10.99 -14.09 -38.08
N ILE A 383 10.11 -13.67 -37.16
CA ILE A 383 10.37 -13.80 -35.72
C ILE A 383 10.01 -15.22 -35.31
N PHE A 384 10.90 -15.91 -34.61
CA PHE A 384 10.69 -17.30 -34.18
C PHE A 384 10.53 -17.38 -32.65
N ALA A 385 9.46 -18.02 -32.20
CA ALA A 385 9.16 -18.20 -30.78
C ALA A 385 9.10 -19.68 -30.39
N PHE A 386 9.84 -20.05 -29.36
CA PHE A 386 10.00 -21.42 -28.89
C PHE A 386 9.56 -21.54 -27.44
N GLY A 387 8.47 -22.27 -27.19
CA GLY A 387 7.93 -22.46 -25.85
C GLY A 387 8.08 -23.87 -25.28
N ASN A 388 8.32 -24.88 -26.13
CA ASN A 388 8.26 -26.27 -25.69
C ASN A 388 9.40 -27.16 -26.21
N ALA A 389 9.77 -27.06 -27.48
CA ALA A 389 10.64 -28.05 -28.13
C ALA A 389 12.08 -27.55 -28.30
N PRO A 390 13.05 -28.02 -27.46
CA PRO A 390 14.46 -27.63 -27.59
C PRO A 390 15.05 -28.02 -28.94
N THR A 391 14.65 -29.18 -29.46
CA THR A 391 15.11 -29.68 -30.77
C THR A 391 14.73 -28.75 -31.91
N ALA A 392 13.59 -28.05 -31.82
CA ALA A 392 13.17 -27.06 -32.82
C ALA A 392 14.09 -25.83 -32.82
N LEU A 393 14.43 -25.32 -31.64
CA LEU A 393 15.36 -24.20 -31.48
C LEU A 393 16.77 -24.58 -31.96
N MET A 394 17.23 -25.79 -31.61
CA MET A 394 18.50 -26.33 -32.11
C MET A 394 18.52 -26.46 -33.64
N GLU A 395 17.38 -26.75 -34.26
CA GLU A 395 17.29 -26.81 -35.72
C GLU A 395 17.37 -25.44 -36.37
N LEU A 396 16.67 -24.44 -35.83
CA LEU A 396 16.77 -23.06 -36.30
C LEU A 396 18.23 -22.58 -36.25
N THR A 397 18.92 -22.79 -35.13
CA THR A 397 20.33 -22.37 -34.98
C THR A 397 21.27 -23.05 -35.98
N LYS A 398 21.03 -24.31 -36.35
CA LYS A 398 21.75 -24.98 -37.45
C LYS A 398 21.47 -24.30 -38.80
N LEU A 399 20.20 -24.00 -39.09
CA LEU A 399 19.80 -23.35 -40.34
C LEU A 399 20.38 -21.93 -40.47
N ILE A 400 20.47 -21.18 -39.36
CA ILE A 400 21.16 -19.88 -39.32
C ILE A 400 22.65 -20.05 -39.66
N ARG A 401 23.35 -21.02 -39.03
CA ARG A 401 24.77 -21.30 -39.32
C ARG A 401 25.02 -21.71 -40.76
N MET A 402 24.06 -22.40 -41.37
CA MET A 402 24.10 -22.79 -42.79
C MET A 402 23.73 -21.65 -43.75
N GLY A 403 23.40 -20.46 -43.24
CA GLY A 403 22.99 -19.31 -44.05
C GLY A 403 21.59 -19.43 -44.65
N LYS A 404 20.78 -20.40 -44.19
CA LYS A 404 19.42 -20.65 -44.69
C LYS A 404 18.36 -19.79 -44.00
N ALA A 405 18.63 -19.32 -42.79
CA ALA A 405 17.74 -18.47 -42.02
C ALA A 405 18.47 -17.20 -41.56
N ARG A 406 17.76 -16.07 -41.54
CA ARG A 406 18.19 -14.82 -40.90
C ARG A 406 17.02 -14.20 -40.11
N PRO A 407 16.62 -14.82 -39.00
CA PRO A 407 15.51 -14.33 -38.19
C PRO A 407 15.65 -12.86 -37.80
N THR A 408 14.54 -12.12 -37.83
CA THR A 408 14.48 -10.75 -37.30
C THR A 408 14.50 -10.75 -35.76
N GLY A 409 14.09 -11.84 -35.14
CA GLY A 409 14.18 -12.00 -33.69
C GLY A 409 13.91 -13.43 -33.23
N ILE A 410 14.42 -13.78 -32.05
CA ILE A 410 14.26 -15.12 -31.46
C ILE A 410 13.78 -15.00 -30.01
N ILE A 411 12.65 -15.65 -29.69
CA ILE A 411 12.17 -15.84 -28.33
C ILE A 411 12.47 -17.30 -27.93
N ALA A 412 13.46 -17.50 -27.07
CA ALA A 412 13.95 -18.80 -26.63
C ALA A 412 13.50 -19.10 -25.19
N ALA A 413 12.31 -19.67 -25.05
CA ALA A 413 11.75 -20.10 -23.77
C ALA A 413 11.31 -21.58 -23.74
N PRO A 414 12.02 -22.55 -24.36
CA PRO A 414 11.66 -23.95 -24.20
C PRO A 414 11.79 -24.40 -22.75
N VAL A 415 10.84 -25.20 -22.27
CA VAL A 415 10.83 -25.79 -20.93
C VAL A 415 11.19 -27.27 -20.96
N GLY A 416 11.78 -27.78 -19.88
CA GLY A 416 12.00 -29.21 -19.69
C GLY A 416 13.36 -29.55 -19.10
N PHE A 417 13.80 -30.80 -19.30
CA PHE A 417 14.97 -31.33 -18.59
C PHE A 417 16.10 -31.80 -19.52
N VAL A 418 15.80 -32.14 -20.76
CA VAL A 418 16.75 -32.72 -21.71
C VAL A 418 16.96 -31.76 -22.88
N HIS A 419 18.22 -31.41 -23.17
CA HIS A 419 18.64 -30.49 -24.24
C HIS A 419 18.13 -29.04 -24.15
N VAL A 420 17.42 -28.67 -23.08
CA VAL A 420 16.80 -27.33 -22.93
C VAL A 420 17.85 -26.24 -22.79
N CYS A 421 18.75 -26.36 -21.80
CA CYS A 421 19.78 -25.37 -21.55
C CYS A 421 20.71 -25.23 -22.77
N GLU A 422 21.09 -26.36 -23.36
CA GLU A 422 21.94 -26.42 -24.55
C GLU A 422 21.28 -25.71 -25.73
N SER A 423 19.98 -25.94 -25.97
CA SER A 423 19.26 -25.28 -27.07
C SER A 423 19.24 -23.76 -26.93
N LYS A 424 19.09 -23.23 -25.71
CA LYS A 424 19.11 -21.79 -25.40
C LYS A 424 20.52 -21.21 -25.56
N HIS A 425 21.53 -21.93 -25.07
CA HIS A 425 22.94 -21.55 -25.25
C HIS A 425 23.35 -21.47 -26.72
N MET A 426 22.83 -22.35 -27.57
CA MET A 426 23.12 -22.33 -29.01
C MET A 426 22.66 -21.05 -29.72
N VAL A 427 21.73 -20.27 -29.14
CA VAL A 427 21.26 -19.00 -29.71
C VAL A 427 22.22 -17.85 -29.38
N LYS A 428 22.89 -17.89 -28.23
CA LYS A 428 23.74 -16.79 -27.72
C LYS A 428 24.83 -16.32 -28.70
N PRO A 429 25.51 -17.19 -29.47
CA PRO A 429 26.55 -16.76 -30.40
C PRO A 429 26.09 -15.83 -31.53
N PHE A 430 24.79 -15.80 -31.86
CA PHE A 430 24.26 -14.95 -32.94
C PHE A 430 24.02 -13.52 -32.44
N LYS A 431 25.08 -12.72 -32.34
CA LYS A 431 25.01 -11.34 -31.79
C LYS A 431 24.17 -10.38 -32.63
N ASP A 432 24.10 -10.60 -33.94
CA ASP A 432 23.36 -9.72 -34.87
C ASP A 432 21.86 -10.00 -34.92
N ILE A 433 21.38 -11.00 -34.16
CA ILE A 433 19.96 -11.39 -34.10
C ILE A 433 19.42 -11.00 -32.73
N PRO A 434 18.48 -10.04 -32.65
CA PRO A 434 17.76 -9.71 -31.42
C PRO A 434 17.14 -10.94 -30.77
N LYS A 435 17.32 -11.11 -29.45
CA LYS A 435 16.80 -12.28 -28.75
C LYS A 435 16.33 -12.00 -27.33
N ILE A 436 15.33 -12.77 -26.93
CA ILE A 436 14.86 -12.90 -25.55
C ILE A 436 15.07 -14.35 -25.16
N ILE A 437 15.81 -14.61 -24.07
CA ILE A 437 16.13 -15.95 -23.60
C ILE A 437 15.67 -16.07 -22.15
N VAL A 438 14.91 -17.12 -21.86
CA VAL A 438 14.63 -17.53 -20.48
C VAL A 438 15.66 -18.57 -20.11
N GLU A 439 16.65 -18.24 -19.29
CA GLU A 439 17.77 -19.12 -18.93
C GLU A 439 17.34 -20.38 -18.17
N GLY A 440 18.25 -21.35 -18.09
CA GLY A 440 18.03 -22.59 -17.35
C GLY A 440 16.93 -23.48 -17.94
N ARG A 441 16.19 -24.17 -17.08
CA ARG A 441 15.17 -25.17 -17.47
C ARG A 441 13.74 -24.64 -17.51
N LYS A 442 13.49 -23.48 -16.90
CA LYS A 442 12.18 -22.81 -16.92
C LYS A 442 11.89 -22.26 -18.31
N GLY A 443 10.62 -22.02 -18.59
CA GLY A 443 10.12 -21.68 -19.91
C GLY A 443 8.66 -22.07 -20.02
N GLY A 444 8.17 -22.24 -21.24
CA GLY A 444 6.85 -22.78 -21.50
C GLY A 444 6.15 -22.04 -22.62
N SER A 445 5.11 -22.68 -23.15
CA SER A 445 4.29 -22.08 -24.21
C SER A 445 3.63 -20.77 -23.79
N ASN A 446 3.15 -20.70 -22.54
CA ASN A 446 2.56 -19.49 -21.94
C ASN A 446 3.57 -18.34 -21.87
N LEU A 447 4.80 -18.61 -21.45
CA LEU A 447 5.85 -17.61 -21.32
C LEU A 447 6.34 -17.14 -22.70
N ALA A 448 6.57 -18.07 -23.64
CA ALA A 448 6.92 -17.71 -25.02
C ALA A 448 5.85 -16.85 -25.68
N ALA A 449 4.57 -17.22 -25.56
CA ALA A 449 3.46 -16.45 -26.11
C ALA A 449 3.36 -15.06 -25.46
N THR A 450 3.57 -14.98 -24.15
CA THR A 450 3.56 -13.71 -23.40
C THR A 450 4.68 -12.78 -23.82
N LEU A 451 5.89 -13.29 -24.02
CA LEU A 451 7.02 -12.49 -24.50
C LEU A 451 6.83 -12.02 -25.94
N VAL A 452 6.11 -12.80 -26.76
CA VAL A 452 5.65 -12.29 -28.06
C VAL A 452 4.60 -11.19 -27.88
N ASN A 453 3.62 -11.37 -27.00
CA ASN A 453 2.62 -10.35 -26.72
C ASN A 453 3.25 -9.05 -26.20
N SER A 454 4.28 -9.12 -25.34
CA SER A 454 4.97 -7.92 -24.84
C SER A 454 5.64 -7.15 -25.97
N ILE A 455 6.21 -7.84 -26.97
CA ILE A 455 6.71 -7.20 -28.19
C ILE A 455 5.56 -6.51 -28.95
N LEU A 456 4.44 -7.20 -29.19
CA LEU A 456 3.32 -6.68 -29.99
C LEU A 456 2.59 -5.48 -29.36
N CYS A 457 2.78 -5.23 -28.07
CA CYS A 457 2.22 -4.07 -27.36
C CYS A 457 3.32 -3.20 -26.75
N PHE A 458 4.51 -3.15 -27.35
CA PHE A 458 5.62 -2.38 -26.81
C PHE A 458 5.35 -0.86 -26.78
N ASP A 459 4.52 -0.33 -27.68
CA ASP A 459 4.08 1.08 -27.66
C ASP A 459 3.32 1.46 -26.38
N ASP A 460 2.79 0.49 -25.63
CA ASP A 460 2.11 0.73 -24.36
C ASP A 460 3.09 0.78 -23.16
N ALA A 461 4.38 0.49 -23.39
CA ALA A 461 5.37 0.32 -22.34
C ALA A 461 5.70 1.61 -21.59
N GLU A 462 5.83 2.75 -22.31
CA GLU A 462 6.17 4.05 -21.70
C GLU A 462 5.13 4.50 -20.68
N GLN A 463 3.85 4.20 -20.95
CA GLN A 463 2.73 4.56 -20.07
C GLN A 463 2.39 3.48 -19.05
N LEU A 464 3.09 2.34 -19.10
CA LEU A 464 2.78 1.15 -18.30
C LEU A 464 1.30 0.74 -18.41
N LYS A 465 0.75 0.75 -19.62
CA LYS A 465 -0.68 0.49 -19.90
C LYS A 465 -0.90 -0.86 -20.62
N PRO A 466 -0.64 -2.00 -19.99
CA PRO A 466 -0.86 -3.29 -20.63
C PRO A 466 -2.36 -3.54 -20.86
N GLY A 467 -2.67 -4.45 -21.78
CA GLY A 467 -3.98 -5.09 -21.84
C GLY A 467 -4.97 -4.53 -22.87
N ARG A 468 -4.52 -3.65 -23.78
CA ARG A 468 -5.34 -3.06 -24.86
C ARG A 468 -6.01 -4.08 -25.80
N ASP A 469 -5.42 -5.26 -25.96
CA ASP A 469 -5.89 -6.32 -26.86
C ASP A 469 -6.35 -7.60 -26.10
N VAL A 470 -6.82 -7.44 -24.86
CA VAL A 470 -7.28 -8.54 -23.98
C VAL A 470 -8.74 -8.90 -24.21
#